data_AF-A0A2K1J4V6-F1
#
_entry.id   AF-A0A2K1J4V6-F1
#
_cell.length_a   1.000
_cell.length_b   1.000
_cell.length_c   1.000
_cell.angle_alpha   90.00
_cell.angle_beta   90.00
_cell.angle_gamma   90.00
#
_symmetry.space_group_name_H-M   'P 1'
#
loop_
_entity.id
_entity.type
_entity.pdbx_description
1 polymer ?
#
loop_
_entity_poly.entity_id
_entity_poly.type
_entity_poly.pdbx_seq_one_letter_code
_entity_poly.pdbx_strand_id
1 'polypeptide(L)'
;MPGAEMSEESASALSKWLKQTYGGVDILINNAGVLYKENESLEDITTTLQTNYYGVKYVTKAMLPVLRQSPAGARVIIVSSKLGQLNSLRNHYPEELFKNREQITEDGVDEFVKAFMEEMKTGKGPGGWPARGYSASYCVSKMAVNGYMSVVAREVSNRPDGEKVYVNSFTPGYTSTDMTSSKGHTVEEGAMTGVWLALHPPQDYPTGKFWADKCGGVIPF
;
A
#
# COMPACT_ATOMS: atom_id res chain seq x y z
N MET A 1 23.64 -8.24 -7.96
CA MET A 1 23.53 -6.85 -8.45
C MET A 1 23.10 -6.00 -7.27
N PRO A 2 23.66 -4.81 -7.03
CA PRO A 2 23.06 -3.90 -6.07
C PRO A 2 21.64 -3.61 -6.56
N GLY A 3 20.63 -3.96 -5.77
CA GLY A 3 19.23 -3.78 -6.14
C GLY A 3 18.98 -2.31 -6.40
N ALA A 4 18.22 -1.99 -7.46
CA ALA A 4 17.73 -0.64 -7.64
C ALA A 4 16.89 -0.26 -6.42
N GLU A 5 17.45 0.55 -5.52
CA GLU A 5 16.68 1.12 -4.43
C GLU A 5 15.60 2.00 -5.04
N MET A 6 14.34 1.73 -4.71
CA MET A 6 13.23 2.58 -5.10
C MET A 6 13.39 3.94 -4.41
N SER A 7 13.77 4.96 -5.18
CA SER A 7 14.01 6.30 -4.66
C SER A 7 13.00 7.31 -5.24
N GLU A 8 12.87 8.45 -4.58
CA GLU A 8 12.05 9.57 -5.07
C GLU A 8 12.50 10.03 -6.47
N GLU A 9 13.81 10.00 -6.74
CA GLU A 9 14.38 10.36 -8.04
C GLU A 9 13.94 9.39 -9.14
N SER A 10 13.97 8.08 -8.87
CA SER A 10 13.53 7.06 -9.81
C SER A 10 12.04 7.21 -10.14
N ALA A 11 11.20 7.40 -9.11
CA ALA A 11 9.77 7.64 -9.27
C ALA A 11 9.49 8.94 -10.06
N SER A 12 10.23 10.01 -9.78
CA SER A 12 10.13 11.29 -10.49
C SER A 12 10.57 11.18 -11.95
N ALA A 13 11.65 10.44 -12.23
CA ALA A 13 12.12 10.20 -13.58
C ALA A 13 11.08 9.43 -14.42
N LEU A 14 10.49 8.38 -13.84
CA LEU A 14 9.40 7.63 -14.49
C LEU A 14 8.18 8.52 -14.75
N SER A 15 7.78 9.34 -13.79
CA SER A 15 6.64 10.25 -13.91
C SER A 15 6.83 11.26 -15.05
N LYS A 16 8.03 11.87 -15.13
CA LYS A 16 8.40 12.80 -16.21
C LYS A 16 8.34 12.11 -17.57
N TRP A 17 8.93 10.91 -17.67
CA TRP A 17 8.92 10.14 -18.91
C TRP A 17 7.49 9.79 -19.36
N LEU A 18 6.64 9.26 -18.45
CA LEU A 18 5.24 8.95 -18.75
C LEU A 18 4.45 10.17 -19.23
N LYS A 19 4.67 11.33 -18.59
CA LYS A 19 4.02 12.59 -19.00
C LYS A 19 4.46 13.04 -20.38
N GLN A 20 5.75 12.92 -20.69
CA GLN A 20 6.31 13.32 -21.99
C GLN A 20 5.90 12.36 -23.12
N THR A 21 5.94 11.06 -22.87
CA THR A 21 5.68 10.03 -23.89
C THR A 21 4.19 9.82 -24.13
N TYR A 22 3.38 9.84 -23.08
CA TYR A 22 1.96 9.46 -23.15
C TYR A 22 1.01 10.57 -22.68
N GLY A 23 1.51 11.72 -22.23
CA GLY A 23 0.64 12.78 -21.69
C GLY A 23 0.11 12.51 -20.28
N GLY A 24 0.45 11.36 -19.67
CA GLY A 24 0.02 10.93 -18.34
C GLY A 24 -0.35 9.46 -18.28
N VAL A 25 -0.94 9.03 -17.17
CA VAL A 25 -1.45 7.66 -16.97
C VAL A 25 -2.88 7.65 -16.42
N ASP A 26 -3.68 6.66 -16.79
CA ASP A 26 -5.06 6.51 -16.29
C ASP A 26 -5.14 5.64 -15.03
N ILE A 27 -4.26 4.63 -14.94
CA ILE A 27 -4.30 3.59 -13.91
C ILE A 27 -2.89 3.38 -13.38
N LEU A 28 -2.74 3.49 -12.06
CA LEU A 28 -1.54 3.12 -11.31
C LEU A 28 -1.84 1.92 -10.42
N ILE A 29 -1.04 0.85 -10.54
CA ILE A 29 -1.10 -0.30 -9.65
C ILE A 29 0.22 -0.43 -8.90
N ASN A 30 0.22 -0.07 -7.62
CA ASN A 30 1.32 -0.29 -6.69
C ASN A 30 1.34 -1.75 -6.23
N ASN A 31 1.90 -2.64 -7.05
CA ASN A 31 1.99 -4.08 -6.78
C ASN A 31 3.31 -4.52 -6.14
N ALA A 32 4.41 -3.81 -6.41
CA ALA A 32 5.74 -4.22 -5.94
C ALA A 32 5.77 -4.40 -4.41
N GLY A 33 6.39 -5.49 -3.96
CA GLY A 33 6.55 -5.76 -2.54
C GLY A 33 7.42 -6.98 -2.28
N VAL A 34 8.02 -7.01 -1.09
CA VAL A 34 8.88 -8.08 -0.59
C VAL A 34 8.38 -8.61 0.75
N LEU A 35 8.80 -9.82 1.09
CA LEU A 35 8.52 -10.49 2.36
C LEU A 35 9.74 -11.35 2.71
N TYR A 36 10.29 -11.15 3.90
CA TYR A 36 11.34 -12.01 4.45
C TYR A 36 10.73 -12.88 5.54
N LYS A 37 10.92 -14.19 5.46
CA LYS A 37 10.26 -15.15 6.36
C LYS A 37 11.16 -15.44 7.56
N GLU A 38 10.62 -15.28 8.77
CA GLU A 38 11.25 -15.61 10.06
C GLU A 38 12.61 -14.91 10.30
N ASN A 39 12.97 -14.64 11.56
CA ASN A 39 14.29 -14.13 11.95
C ASN A 39 14.82 -12.96 11.09
N GLU A 40 13.97 -11.97 10.82
CA GLU A 40 14.30 -10.82 9.97
C GLU A 40 15.52 -10.06 10.53
N SER A 41 16.54 -9.87 9.71
CA SER A 41 17.64 -8.96 10.04
C SER A 41 17.18 -7.50 9.95
N LEU A 42 17.96 -6.57 10.51
CA LEU A 42 17.69 -5.14 10.34
C LEU A 42 17.71 -4.72 8.87
N GLU A 43 18.49 -5.39 8.02
CA GLU A 43 18.52 -5.16 6.58
C GLU A 43 17.19 -5.60 5.95
N ASP A 44 16.71 -6.82 6.24
CA ASP A 44 15.43 -7.33 5.75
C ASP A 44 14.25 -6.43 6.15
N ILE A 45 14.25 -5.97 7.40
CA ILE A 45 13.26 -5.02 7.92
C ILE A 45 13.33 -3.70 7.14
N THR A 46 14.55 -3.16 6.95
CA THR A 46 14.75 -1.92 6.17
C THR A 46 14.22 -2.08 4.76
N THR A 47 14.62 -3.13 4.05
CA THR A 47 14.21 -3.40 2.67
C THR A 47 12.70 -3.57 2.56
N THR A 48 12.07 -4.25 3.53
CA THR A 48 10.61 -4.42 3.55
C THR A 48 9.89 -3.09 3.73
N LEU A 49 10.28 -2.26 4.69
CA LEU A 49 9.66 -0.95 4.91
C LEU A 49 9.91 0.00 3.73
N GLN A 50 11.12 0.01 3.18
CA GLN A 50 11.49 0.83 2.02
C GLN A 50 10.68 0.43 0.78
N THR A 51 10.55 -0.86 0.50
CA THR A 51 9.84 -1.33 -0.69
C THR A 51 8.33 -1.22 -0.53
N ASN A 52 7.80 -1.78 0.55
CA ASN A 52 6.37 -1.99 0.70
C ASN A 52 5.60 -0.74 1.12
N TYR A 53 6.26 0.21 1.81
CA TYR A 53 5.63 1.44 2.28
C TYR A 53 6.19 2.68 1.58
N TYR A 54 7.48 2.99 1.79
CA TYR A 54 8.07 4.22 1.24
C TYR A 54 8.05 4.23 -0.30
N GLY A 55 8.35 3.11 -0.95
CA GLY A 55 8.26 2.97 -2.40
C GLY A 55 6.86 3.24 -2.94
N VAL A 56 5.82 2.71 -2.28
CA VAL A 56 4.41 3.00 -2.62
C VAL A 56 4.11 4.48 -2.47
N LYS A 57 4.58 5.10 -1.38
CA LYS A 57 4.43 6.54 -1.12
C LYS A 57 5.11 7.37 -2.19
N TYR A 58 6.38 7.11 -2.50
CA TYR A 58 7.15 7.85 -3.51
C TYR A 58 6.54 7.75 -4.90
N VAL A 59 6.19 6.53 -5.34
CA VAL A 59 5.54 6.30 -6.63
C VAL A 59 4.19 6.99 -6.69
N THR A 60 3.36 6.87 -5.65
CA THR A 60 2.04 7.52 -5.63
C THR A 60 2.16 9.03 -5.71
N LYS A 61 3.01 9.66 -4.89
CA LYS A 61 3.23 11.12 -4.92
C LYS A 61 3.76 11.59 -6.27
N ALA A 62 4.68 10.86 -6.90
CA ALA A 62 5.21 11.20 -8.21
C ALA A 62 4.16 11.07 -9.33
N MET A 63 3.23 10.12 -9.22
CA MET A 63 2.24 9.83 -10.26
C MET A 63 0.98 10.69 -10.17
N LEU A 64 0.57 11.12 -8.96
CA LEU A 64 -0.64 11.92 -8.75
C LEU A 64 -0.78 13.16 -9.66
N PRO A 65 0.29 13.94 -9.95
CA PRO A 65 0.22 15.09 -10.86
C PRO A 65 0.14 14.72 -12.35
N VAL A 66 0.51 13.48 -12.71
CA VAL A 66 0.52 13.00 -14.11
C VAL A 66 -0.64 12.05 -14.41
N LEU A 67 -1.55 11.84 -13.46
CA LEU A 67 -2.81 11.16 -13.72
C LEU A 67 -3.63 11.94 -14.77
N ARG A 68 -4.15 11.23 -15.77
CA ARG A 68 -4.93 11.85 -16.84
C ARG A 68 -6.29 12.33 -16.34
N GLN A 69 -6.69 13.48 -16.87
CA GLN A 69 -8.05 14.00 -16.72
C GLN A 69 -8.98 13.25 -17.68
N SER A 70 -10.09 12.74 -17.16
CA SER A 70 -11.05 11.95 -17.92
C SER A 70 -12.41 11.95 -17.19
N PRO A 71 -13.54 11.94 -17.93
CA PRO A 71 -14.85 11.71 -17.32
C PRO A 71 -14.94 10.42 -16.50
N ALA A 72 -14.15 9.40 -16.86
CA ALA A 72 -14.10 8.14 -16.12
C ALA A 72 -13.28 8.22 -14.82
N GLY A 73 -12.45 9.26 -14.65
CA GLY A 73 -11.49 9.42 -13.55
C GLY A 73 -10.29 8.46 -13.62
N ALA A 74 -9.22 8.78 -12.91
CA ALA A 74 -8.03 7.94 -12.80
C ALA A 74 -8.14 6.95 -11.63
N ARG A 75 -7.39 5.84 -11.68
CA ARG A 75 -7.39 4.81 -10.63
C ARG A 75 -6.00 4.66 -10.02
N VAL A 76 -5.93 4.62 -8.69
CA VAL A 76 -4.74 4.27 -7.92
C VAL A 76 -5.08 3.06 -7.06
N ILE A 77 -4.40 1.95 -7.31
CA ILE A 77 -4.68 0.67 -6.68
C ILE A 77 -3.43 0.20 -5.95
N ILE A 78 -3.57 -0.14 -4.67
CA ILE A 78 -2.45 -0.56 -3.83
C ILE A 78 -2.62 -2.02 -3.41
N VAL A 79 -1.63 -2.86 -3.70
CA VAL A 79 -1.63 -4.26 -3.27
C VAL A 79 -1.21 -4.34 -1.81
N SER A 80 -2.18 -4.59 -0.94
CA SER A 80 -2.02 -4.76 0.49
C SER A 80 -2.21 -6.23 0.91
N SER A 81 -2.43 -6.51 2.19
CA SER A 81 -2.59 -7.85 2.74
C SER A 81 -3.56 -7.89 3.92
N LYS A 82 -4.28 -9.01 4.11
CA LYS A 82 -5.06 -9.26 5.33
C LYS A 82 -4.17 -9.23 6.59
N LEU A 83 -2.86 -9.51 6.45
CA LEU A 83 -1.87 -9.38 7.54
C LEU A 83 -1.59 -7.92 7.93
N GLY A 84 -2.03 -6.96 7.13
CA GLY A 84 -1.98 -5.54 7.45
C GLY A 84 -3.19 -5.05 8.24
N GLN A 85 -4.00 -5.93 8.85
CA GLN A 85 -5.12 -5.55 9.72
C GLN A 85 -4.66 -5.29 11.16
N LEU A 86 -5.33 -4.35 11.83
CA LEU A 86 -5.01 -3.91 13.19
C LEU A 86 -5.17 -5.01 14.25
N ASN A 87 -5.99 -6.03 13.99
CA ASN A 87 -6.21 -7.16 14.89
C ASN A 87 -4.95 -8.01 15.17
N SER A 88 -3.86 -7.79 14.43
CA SER A 88 -2.58 -8.45 14.64
C SER A 88 -1.66 -7.72 15.65
N LEU A 89 -1.99 -6.47 16.00
CA LEU A 89 -1.28 -5.68 16.99
C LEU A 89 -1.73 -6.06 18.41
N ARG A 90 -0.79 -5.99 19.35
CA ARG A 90 -1.05 -6.24 20.78
C ARG A 90 -0.75 -5.02 21.66
N ASN A 91 -0.26 -3.94 21.06
CA ASN A 91 -0.05 -2.66 21.70
C ASN A 91 -1.21 -1.71 21.38
N HIS A 92 -1.51 -0.80 22.29
CA HIS A 92 -2.51 0.25 22.07
C HIS A 92 -1.94 1.45 21.28
N TYR A 93 -0.60 1.52 21.12
CA TYR A 93 0.10 2.62 20.45
C TYR A 93 -0.43 2.94 19.03
N PRO A 94 -0.59 1.96 18.12
CA PRO A 94 -1.16 2.21 16.79
C PRO A 94 -2.68 2.26 16.77
N GLU A 95 -3.37 1.72 17.79
CA GLU A 95 -4.82 1.70 17.74
C GLU A 95 -5.39 3.12 17.68
N GLU A 96 -4.84 4.08 18.42
CA GLU A 96 -5.32 5.48 18.34
C GLU A 96 -5.10 6.11 16.95
N LEU A 97 -3.94 5.86 16.33
CA LEU A 97 -3.64 6.38 14.99
C LEU A 97 -4.60 5.81 13.94
N PHE A 98 -4.83 4.51 13.95
CA PHE A 98 -5.62 3.83 12.91
C PHE A 98 -7.11 3.69 13.25
N LYS A 99 -7.55 3.93 14.49
CA LYS A 99 -8.97 3.93 14.92
C LYS A 99 -9.82 4.93 14.14
N ASN A 100 -9.26 6.11 13.85
CA ASN A 100 -9.98 7.16 13.12
C ASN A 100 -9.31 7.47 11.79
N ARG A 101 -9.76 6.77 10.74
CA ARG A 101 -9.29 6.97 9.36
C ARG A 101 -9.36 8.41 8.88
N GLU A 102 -10.35 9.17 9.35
CA GLU A 102 -10.53 10.56 8.93
C GLU A 102 -9.41 11.46 9.48
N GLN A 103 -8.72 11.04 10.54
CA GLN A 103 -7.66 11.79 11.21
C GLN A 103 -6.24 11.25 10.91
N ILE A 104 -6.11 10.10 10.26
CA ILE A 104 -4.78 9.60 9.83
C ILE A 104 -4.10 10.66 8.97
N THR A 105 -2.86 11.02 9.28
CA THR A 105 -2.01 11.91 8.48
C THR A 105 -0.86 11.12 7.87
N GLU A 106 -0.28 11.63 6.78
CA GLU A 106 0.95 11.05 6.21
C GLU A 106 2.07 11.00 7.25
N ASP A 107 2.25 12.08 8.01
CA ASP A 107 3.25 12.17 9.08
C ASP A 107 3.00 11.15 10.20
N GLY A 108 1.75 10.94 10.60
CA GLY A 108 1.41 9.95 11.61
C GLY A 108 1.73 8.52 11.17
N VAL A 109 1.49 8.19 9.90
CA VAL A 109 1.88 6.88 9.34
C VAL A 109 3.41 6.75 9.27
N ASP A 110 4.12 7.82 8.90
CA ASP A 110 5.59 7.85 8.90
C ASP A 110 6.15 7.68 10.32
N GLU A 111 5.58 8.34 11.32
CA GLU A 111 5.95 8.19 12.73
C GLU A 111 5.72 6.78 13.24
N PHE A 112 4.59 6.15 12.87
CA PHE A 112 4.30 4.75 13.20
C PHE A 112 5.37 3.80 12.65
N VAL A 113 5.75 3.94 11.37
CA VAL A 113 6.80 3.12 10.74
C VAL A 113 8.17 3.40 11.36
N LYS A 114 8.48 4.66 11.66
CA LYS A 114 9.73 5.06 12.33
C LYS A 114 9.83 4.48 13.74
N ALA A 115 8.74 4.50 14.51
CA ALA A 115 8.70 3.94 15.86
C ALA A 115 8.98 2.42 15.86
N PHE A 116 8.39 1.68 14.91
CA PHE A 116 8.69 0.27 14.72
C PHE A 116 10.19 0.05 14.42
N MET A 117 10.72 0.79 13.44
CA MET A 117 12.11 0.64 13.03
C MET A 117 13.11 1.01 14.14
N GLU A 118 12.81 2.04 14.93
CA GLU A 118 13.63 2.43 16.08
C GLU A 118 13.64 1.36 17.17
N GLU A 119 12.50 0.73 17.44
CA GLU A 119 12.44 -0.38 18.38
C GLU A 119 13.21 -1.61 17.86
N MET A 120 13.12 -1.93 16.57
CA MET A 120 13.89 -3.04 15.99
C MET A 120 15.41 -2.80 16.10
N LYS A 121 15.86 -1.54 15.98
CA LYS A 121 17.28 -1.16 16.12
C LYS A 121 17.77 -1.19 17.56
N THR A 122 16.96 -0.71 18.49
CA THR A 122 17.41 -0.40 19.86
C THR A 122 16.93 -1.39 20.92
N GLY A 123 15.92 -2.21 20.59
CA GLY A 123 15.17 -3.02 21.53
C GLY A 123 14.30 -2.20 22.49
N LYS A 124 14.14 -0.89 22.26
CA LYS A 124 13.38 0.03 23.13
C LYS A 124 12.23 0.67 22.33
N GLY A 125 11.01 0.56 22.86
CA GLY A 125 9.85 1.16 22.21
C GLY A 125 8.54 0.70 22.83
N PRO A 126 7.40 1.00 22.17
CA PRO A 126 6.08 0.70 22.69
C PRO A 126 5.78 -0.80 22.84
N GLY A 127 6.59 -1.70 22.26
CA GLY A 127 6.35 -3.14 22.30
C GLY A 127 5.10 -3.55 21.53
N GLY A 128 4.69 -4.81 21.60
CA GLY A 128 3.38 -5.29 21.09
C GLY A 128 3.19 -5.25 19.57
N TRP A 129 4.28 -5.12 18.80
CA TRP A 129 4.30 -5.34 17.36
C TRP A 129 3.85 -6.76 16.98
N PRO A 130 3.42 -6.99 15.73
CA PRO A 130 2.94 -8.30 15.30
C PRO A 130 4.03 -9.37 15.51
N ALA A 131 3.77 -10.34 16.39
CA ALA A 131 4.79 -11.31 16.85
C ALA A 131 4.45 -12.78 16.53
N ARG A 132 3.30 -13.07 15.90
CA ARG A 132 2.85 -14.46 15.69
C ARG A 132 3.19 -14.98 14.30
N GLY A 133 4.30 -15.72 14.17
CA GLY A 133 4.55 -16.68 13.09
C GLY A 133 4.68 -16.12 11.67
N TYR A 134 4.69 -14.80 11.50
CA TYR A 134 4.83 -14.08 10.24
C TYR A 134 5.76 -12.87 10.44
N SER A 135 6.36 -12.39 9.34
CA SER A 135 7.21 -11.20 9.29
C SER A 135 6.55 -9.98 9.91
N ALA A 136 7.15 -9.43 10.96
CA ALA A 136 6.65 -8.25 11.66
C ALA A 136 6.73 -7.02 10.76
N SER A 137 7.84 -6.87 10.03
CA SER A 137 8.05 -5.74 9.13
C SER A 137 7.05 -5.74 7.97
N TYR A 138 6.69 -6.91 7.44
CA TYR A 138 5.67 -7.04 6.42
C TYR A 138 4.30 -6.59 6.94
N CYS A 139 3.87 -7.09 8.12
CA CYS A 139 2.60 -6.69 8.73
C CYS A 139 2.54 -5.17 8.95
N VAL A 140 3.58 -4.58 9.54
CA VAL A 140 3.69 -3.13 9.77
C VAL A 140 3.64 -2.36 8.45
N SER A 141 4.38 -2.80 7.43
CA SER A 141 4.37 -2.15 6.11
C SER A 141 2.99 -2.17 5.45
N LYS A 142 2.24 -3.28 5.61
CA LYS A 142 0.91 -3.45 5.03
C LYS A 142 -0.18 -2.68 5.80
N MET A 143 -0.02 -2.50 7.11
CA MET A 143 -0.83 -1.54 7.88
C MET A 143 -0.56 -0.10 7.40
N ALA A 144 0.72 0.26 7.27
CA ALA A 144 1.13 1.59 6.89
C ALA A 144 0.57 2.00 5.51
N VAL A 145 0.64 1.13 4.49
CA VAL A 145 0.04 1.45 3.18
C VAL A 145 -1.49 1.54 3.20
N ASN A 146 -2.19 0.83 4.08
CA ASN A 146 -3.64 0.99 4.23
C ASN A 146 -4.00 2.34 4.90
N GLY A 147 -3.19 2.78 5.87
CA GLY A 147 -3.29 4.13 6.44
C GLY A 147 -3.02 5.21 5.40
N TYR A 148 -1.89 5.09 4.69
CA TYR A 148 -1.51 6.01 3.62
C TYR A 148 -2.53 6.05 2.48
N MET A 149 -3.12 4.92 2.10
CA MET A 149 -4.23 4.87 1.16
C MET A 149 -5.41 5.75 1.61
N SER A 150 -5.76 5.71 2.89
CA SER A 150 -6.84 6.54 3.46
C SER A 150 -6.50 8.03 3.39
N VAL A 151 -5.22 8.39 3.62
CA VAL A 151 -4.71 9.77 3.45
C VAL A 151 -4.87 10.21 2.00
N VAL A 152 -4.32 9.46 1.05
CA VAL A 152 -4.35 9.82 -0.38
C VAL A 152 -5.79 9.91 -0.90
N ALA A 153 -6.65 8.96 -0.53
CA ALA A 153 -8.06 8.97 -0.93
C ALA A 153 -8.78 10.24 -0.46
N ARG A 154 -8.48 10.71 0.76
CA ARG A 154 -9.02 11.97 1.30
C ARG A 154 -8.44 13.19 0.61
N GLU A 155 -7.14 13.22 0.35
CA GLU A 155 -6.48 14.35 -0.33
C GLU A 155 -7.02 14.60 -1.74
N VAL A 156 -7.36 13.52 -2.46
CA VAL A 156 -7.88 13.62 -3.83
C VAL A 156 -9.41 13.70 -3.91
N SER A 157 -10.14 13.57 -2.79
CA SER A 157 -11.61 13.48 -2.79
C SER A 157 -12.30 14.71 -3.37
N ASN A 158 -11.68 15.89 -3.18
CA ASN A 158 -12.24 17.18 -3.55
C ASN A 158 -11.85 17.63 -4.97
N ARG A 159 -11.15 16.78 -5.75
CA ARG A 159 -10.84 17.10 -7.14
C ARG A 159 -12.13 17.34 -7.95
N PRO A 160 -12.15 18.30 -8.89
CA PRO A 160 -13.33 18.60 -9.69
C PRO A 160 -13.70 17.45 -10.62
N ASP A 161 -14.88 17.52 -11.21
CA ASP A 161 -15.30 16.58 -12.24
C ASP A 161 -14.36 16.65 -13.46
N GLY A 162 -14.09 15.49 -14.06
CA GLY A 162 -13.03 15.36 -15.07
C GLY A 162 -11.63 15.16 -14.49
N GLU A 163 -11.40 15.40 -13.20
CA GLU A 163 -10.11 15.18 -12.51
C GLU A 163 -10.21 14.17 -11.37
N LYS A 164 -11.33 13.44 -11.26
CA LYS A 164 -11.58 12.47 -10.21
C LYS A 164 -10.49 11.40 -10.17
N VAL A 165 -10.08 11.03 -8.97
CA VAL A 165 -9.13 9.93 -8.72
C VAL A 165 -9.76 9.00 -7.69
N TYR A 166 -9.79 7.71 -8.02
CA TYR A 166 -10.31 6.66 -7.17
C TYR A 166 -9.15 5.85 -6.61
N VAL A 167 -9.05 5.78 -5.29
CA VAL A 167 -7.90 5.23 -4.58
C VAL A 167 -8.39 4.10 -3.71
N ASN A 168 -7.90 2.89 -3.93
CA ASN A 168 -8.29 1.72 -3.16
C ASN A 168 -7.09 0.81 -2.90
N SER A 169 -7.14 0.02 -1.83
CA SER A 169 -6.22 -1.09 -1.64
C SER A 169 -6.96 -2.41 -1.74
N PHE A 170 -6.26 -3.50 -2.04
CA PHE A 170 -6.84 -4.83 -2.00
C PHE A 170 -5.83 -5.87 -1.53
N THR A 171 -6.31 -7.01 -1.03
CA THR A 171 -5.47 -8.18 -0.79
C THR A 171 -5.67 -9.20 -1.91
N PRO A 172 -4.58 -9.73 -2.49
CA PRO A 172 -4.67 -10.75 -3.53
C PRO A 172 -5.01 -12.13 -2.96
N GLY A 173 -5.14 -12.28 -1.63
CA GLY A 173 -5.24 -13.59 -0.99
C GLY A 173 -3.89 -14.32 -0.92
N TYR A 174 -3.93 -15.61 -0.55
CA TYR A 174 -2.73 -16.44 -0.52
C TYR A 174 -2.45 -16.95 -1.94
N THR A 175 -1.60 -16.21 -2.65
CA THR A 175 -1.30 -16.42 -4.08
C THR A 175 -0.01 -17.19 -4.29
N SER A 176 -0.03 -18.19 -5.18
CA SER A 176 1.13 -18.99 -5.56
C SER A 176 2.15 -18.15 -6.36
N THR A 177 3.17 -17.64 -5.67
CA THR A 177 4.30 -16.86 -6.21
C THR A 177 5.59 -17.24 -5.49
N ASP A 178 6.73 -16.70 -5.90
CA ASP A 178 8.00 -16.87 -5.18
C ASP A 178 7.88 -16.44 -3.71
N MET A 179 7.15 -15.36 -3.43
CA MET A 179 6.91 -14.83 -2.07
C MET A 179 6.28 -15.88 -1.15
N THR A 180 5.37 -16.71 -1.68
CA THR A 180 4.66 -17.75 -0.93
C THR A 180 5.27 -19.14 -1.11
N SER A 181 6.42 -19.25 -1.81
CA SER A 181 7.04 -20.51 -2.21
C SER A 181 6.10 -21.39 -3.05
N SER A 182 5.43 -20.77 -4.03
CA SER A 182 4.49 -21.42 -4.97
C SER A 182 3.34 -22.14 -4.28
N LYS A 183 2.80 -21.54 -3.22
CA LYS A 183 1.66 -22.07 -2.46
C LYS A 183 0.48 -21.11 -2.51
N GLY A 184 -0.72 -21.66 -2.52
CA GLY A 184 -1.97 -20.90 -2.55
C GLY A 184 -2.70 -21.04 -3.89
N HIS A 185 -3.60 -20.08 -4.18
CA HIS A 185 -4.38 -20.03 -5.43
C HIS A 185 -3.54 -19.49 -6.59
N THR A 186 -4.07 -19.46 -7.82
CA THR A 186 -3.27 -19.04 -8.99
C THR A 186 -3.03 -17.52 -9.02
N VAL A 187 -2.07 -17.08 -9.83
CA VAL A 187 -1.78 -15.64 -10.02
C VAL A 187 -2.94 -14.90 -10.69
N GLU A 188 -3.67 -15.58 -11.57
CA GLU A 188 -4.89 -15.06 -12.21
C GLU A 188 -5.96 -14.79 -11.15
N GLU A 189 -6.18 -15.75 -10.25
CA GLU A 189 -7.12 -15.60 -9.14
C GLU A 189 -6.72 -14.46 -8.19
N GLY A 190 -5.42 -14.33 -7.90
CA GLY A 190 -4.89 -13.24 -7.09
C GLY A 190 -5.01 -11.86 -7.73
N ALA A 191 -4.98 -11.77 -9.07
CA ALA A 191 -5.10 -10.51 -9.81
C ALA A 191 -6.54 -10.00 -9.93
N MET A 192 -7.55 -10.87 -9.78
CA MET A 192 -8.95 -10.56 -10.09
C MET A 192 -9.45 -9.26 -9.44
N THR A 193 -9.27 -9.10 -8.12
CA THR A 193 -9.76 -7.90 -7.41
C THR A 193 -9.07 -6.63 -7.89
N GLY A 194 -7.75 -6.68 -8.13
CA GLY A 194 -7.00 -5.53 -8.63
C GLY A 194 -7.41 -5.14 -10.05
N VAL A 195 -7.62 -6.12 -10.94
CA VAL A 195 -8.10 -5.88 -12.30
C VAL A 195 -9.54 -5.33 -12.29
N TRP A 196 -10.41 -5.85 -11.42
CA TRP A 196 -11.76 -5.34 -11.28
C TRP A 196 -11.77 -3.88 -10.81
N LEU A 197 -10.99 -3.53 -9.77
CA LEU A 197 -10.83 -2.15 -9.30
C LEU A 197 -10.21 -1.22 -10.35
N ALA A 198 -9.46 -1.75 -11.31
CA ALA A 198 -8.84 -0.98 -12.38
C ALA A 198 -9.83 -0.67 -13.52
N LEU A 199 -10.67 -1.65 -13.88
CA LEU A 199 -11.44 -1.62 -15.13
C LEU A 199 -12.94 -1.41 -14.94
N HIS A 200 -13.49 -1.72 -13.77
CA HIS A 200 -14.91 -1.50 -13.50
C HIS A 200 -15.21 0.01 -13.37
N PRO A 201 -16.43 0.48 -13.69
CA PRO A 201 -16.78 1.88 -13.52
C PRO A 201 -16.60 2.30 -12.05
N PRO A 202 -15.73 3.26 -11.76
CA PRO A 202 -15.33 3.57 -10.39
C PRO A 202 -16.40 4.35 -9.61
N GLN A 203 -17.45 4.79 -10.30
CA GLN A 203 -18.65 5.34 -9.69
C GLN A 203 -19.49 4.26 -9.00
N ASP A 204 -19.32 2.98 -9.36
CA ASP A 204 -20.14 1.87 -8.88
C ASP A 204 -19.61 1.27 -7.55
N TYR A 205 -18.49 1.79 -7.03
CA TYR A 205 -17.92 1.33 -5.76
C TYR A 205 -17.23 2.45 -4.98
N PRO A 206 -17.17 2.34 -3.64
CA PRO A 206 -16.53 3.35 -2.81
C PRO A 206 -15.02 3.43 -3.03
N THR A 207 -14.49 4.66 -2.97
CA THR A 207 -13.06 4.97 -2.85
C THR A 207 -12.62 4.94 -1.38
N GLY A 208 -11.33 4.80 -1.13
CA GLY A 208 -10.75 4.79 0.22
C GLY A 208 -10.97 3.48 0.98
N LYS A 209 -11.27 2.37 0.29
CA LYS A 209 -11.60 1.07 0.91
C LYS A 209 -10.49 0.04 0.68
N PHE A 210 -10.47 -0.95 1.58
CA PHE A 210 -9.62 -2.14 1.49
C PHE A 210 -10.46 -3.33 1.03
N TRP A 211 -10.09 -3.94 -0.08
CA TRP A 211 -10.91 -4.93 -0.80
C TRP A 211 -10.33 -6.36 -0.76
N ALA A 212 -11.20 -7.35 -0.91
CA ALA A 212 -10.87 -8.76 -1.04
C ALA A 212 -11.93 -9.55 -1.83
N ASP A 213 -11.66 -10.85 -1.97
CA ASP A 213 -12.64 -11.88 -2.36
C ASP A 213 -13.28 -11.66 -3.74
N LYS A 214 -12.44 -11.44 -4.76
CA LYS A 214 -12.78 -11.60 -6.18
C LYS A 214 -14.06 -10.85 -6.60
N CYS A 215 -14.15 -9.55 -6.27
CA CYS A 215 -15.19 -8.58 -6.65
C CYS A 215 -16.32 -8.33 -5.63
N GLY A 216 -16.02 -7.77 -4.44
CA GLY A 216 -17.06 -7.12 -3.64
C GLY A 216 -16.84 -7.05 -2.13
N GLY A 217 -15.89 -7.80 -1.58
CA GLY A 217 -15.65 -7.81 -0.14
C GLY A 217 -14.87 -6.58 0.30
N VAL A 218 -15.54 -5.58 0.90
CA VAL A 218 -14.84 -4.53 1.66
C VAL A 218 -14.44 -5.10 3.01
N ILE A 219 -13.14 -5.19 3.26
CA ILE A 219 -12.59 -5.57 4.55
C ILE A 219 -12.60 -4.33 5.46
N PRO A 220 -13.13 -4.45 6.70
CA PRO A 220 -12.86 -3.48 7.74
C PRO A 220 -11.35 -3.34 7.96
N PHE A 221 -10.87 -2.11 7.90
CA PHE A 221 -9.53 -1.73 8.33
C PHE A 221 -9.65 -0.47 9.18
#